data_AF-A0A2Z5UP53-F1
#
_entry.id   AF-A0A2Z5UP53-F1
#
_cell.length_a   1.000
_cell.length_b   1.000
_cell.length_c   1.000
_cell.angle_alpha   90.00
_cell.angle_beta   90.00
_cell.angle_gamma   90.00
#
_symmetry.space_group_name_H-M   'P 1'
#
loop_
_entity.id
_entity.type
_entity.pdbx_description
1 polymer ?
#
loop_
_entity_poly.entity_id
_entity_poly.type
_entity_poly.pdbx_seq_one_letter_code
_entity_poly.pdbx_strand_id
1 'polypeptide(L)'
;MPLGKAVKRLAVQKLLCDLTLELNAMGSVSCHGLFSKSPANRSIQLCFPVRPKGPTPEGGAYCTLILKLRDHFAAWIRQLPPPVEGTYSLIRSVDPGALFLTFNYTPTLETLYGATPANVLHIHGNASVASDQIVLGHGWERLDEEKLSPKVHEDTDTRFAGGYRLIDSYFADTFKPTIALIERNSGFFGRISNVDEVFVLGHSLSEIDAPYLHEVIRRIRPDATWTVSYHGSSAEAEDRMNGLGVSPALSRFHPLSLL
;
A
#
# COMPACT_ATOMS: atom_id res chain seq x y z
N MET A 1 -19.75 -1.84 -29.69
CA MET A 1 -18.47 -1.99 -28.95
C MET A 1 -18.58 -1.43 -27.53
N PRO A 2 -18.81 -2.25 -26.48
CA PRO A 2 -18.91 -1.78 -25.09
C PRO A 2 -17.64 -2.02 -24.25
N LEU A 3 -16.71 -2.88 -24.70
CA LEU A 3 -15.61 -3.41 -23.89
C LEU A 3 -14.57 -2.34 -23.50
N GLY A 4 -14.25 -1.41 -24.41
CA GLY A 4 -13.24 -0.38 -24.18
C GLY A 4 -13.60 0.68 -23.13
N LYS A 5 -14.89 0.95 -22.91
CA LYS A 5 -15.33 1.86 -21.83
C LYS A 5 -15.31 1.18 -20.46
N ALA A 6 -15.65 -0.11 -20.41
CA ALA A 6 -15.60 -0.89 -19.17
C ALA A 6 -14.17 -1.05 -18.66
N VAL A 7 -13.21 -1.38 -19.54
CA VAL A 7 -11.79 -1.52 -19.19
C VAL A 7 -11.18 -0.21 -18.69
N LYS A 8 -11.49 0.93 -19.35
CA LYS A 8 -11.02 2.26 -18.90
C LYS A 8 -11.58 2.64 -17.54
N ARG A 9 -12.86 2.34 -17.28
CA ARG A 9 -13.50 2.58 -15.99
C ARG A 9 -12.89 1.72 -14.87
N LEU A 10 -12.60 0.45 -15.17
CA LEU A 10 -11.99 -0.48 -14.23
C LEU A 10 -10.56 -0.06 -13.86
N ALA A 11 -9.76 0.36 -14.85
CA ALA A 11 -8.38 0.83 -14.62
C ALA A 11 -8.35 2.10 -13.73
N VAL A 12 -9.24 3.06 -13.98
CA VAL A 12 -9.36 4.28 -13.15
C VAL A 12 -9.87 3.96 -11.74
N GLN A 13 -10.81 3.04 -11.62
CA GLN A 13 -11.32 2.62 -10.31
C GLN A 13 -10.26 1.87 -9.49
N LYS A 14 -9.48 0.99 -10.13
CA LYS A 14 -8.35 0.28 -9.50
C LYS A 14 -7.26 1.27 -9.04
N LEU A 15 -6.91 2.25 -9.88
CA LEU A 15 -5.98 3.33 -9.54
C LEU A 15 -6.40 4.11 -8.28
N LEU A 16 -7.69 4.47 -8.16
CA LEU A 16 -8.20 5.20 -7.00
C LEU A 16 -8.23 4.32 -5.74
N CYS A 17 -8.51 3.02 -5.87
CA CYS A 17 -8.44 2.08 -4.76
C CYS A 17 -6.99 1.90 -4.26
N ASP A 18 -6.02 1.76 -5.16
CA ASP A 18 -4.61 1.55 -4.82
C ASP A 18 -4.03 2.77 -4.07
N LEU A 19 -4.33 3.99 -4.52
CA LEU A 19 -3.99 5.23 -3.81
C LEU A 19 -4.64 5.32 -2.42
N THR A 20 -5.88 4.84 -2.28
CA THR A 20 -6.61 4.86 -1.01
C THR A 20 -6.06 3.83 -0.02
N LEU A 21 -5.65 2.65 -0.49
CA LEU A 21 -5.05 1.60 0.36
C LEU A 21 -3.69 2.03 0.92
N GLU A 22 -2.86 2.68 0.10
CA GLU A 22 -1.57 3.23 0.53
C GLU A 22 -1.75 4.40 1.52
N LEU A 23 -2.75 5.27 1.33
CA LEU A 23 -3.08 6.32 2.30
C LEU A 23 -3.66 5.77 3.61
N ASN A 24 -4.40 4.67 3.56
CA ASN A 24 -4.93 4.00 4.76
C ASN A 24 -3.84 3.25 5.54
N ALA A 25 -2.81 2.72 4.86
CA ALA A 25 -1.62 2.18 5.52
C ALA A 25 -0.86 3.25 6.34
N MET A 26 -1.02 4.53 5.98
CA MET A 26 -0.44 5.68 6.67
C MET A 26 -1.32 6.22 7.83
N GLY A 27 -2.51 5.64 8.07
CA GLY A 27 -3.53 6.18 8.95
C GLY A 27 -3.66 5.49 10.30
N SER A 28 -2.73 5.75 11.23
CA SER A 28 -2.98 5.64 12.67
C SER A 28 -2.34 6.83 13.41
N VAL A 29 -2.85 8.01 13.10
CA VAL A 29 -2.81 9.17 14.00
C VAL A 29 -4.20 9.76 13.96
N SER A 30 -4.92 9.66 15.08
CA SER A 30 -6.31 10.10 15.22
C SER A 30 -6.44 11.58 14.89
N CYS A 31 -7.13 11.89 13.79
CA CYS A 31 -7.68 13.21 13.54
C CYS A 31 -9.20 13.12 13.52
N HIS A 32 -9.83 13.85 14.43
CA HIS A 32 -11.25 13.89 14.69
C HIS A 32 -12.13 14.10 13.43
N GLY A 33 -13.21 13.33 13.38
CA GLY A 33 -14.55 13.79 13.00
C GLY A 33 -14.78 14.21 11.56
N LEU A 34 -15.22 13.28 10.72
CA LEU A 34 -16.09 13.63 9.59
C LEU A 34 -17.36 12.77 9.60
N PHE A 35 -18.47 13.50 9.60
CA PHE A 35 -19.84 13.11 9.81
C PHE A 35 -20.30 11.92 8.93
N SER A 36 -20.96 10.96 9.60
CA SER A 36 -21.89 10.03 8.99
C SER A 36 -23.11 10.80 8.47
N LYS A 37 -23.36 10.71 7.16
CA LYS A 37 -24.69 10.80 6.56
C LYS A 37 -24.75 9.84 5.38
N SER A 38 -25.56 8.80 5.51
CA SER A 38 -26.12 8.07 4.35
C SER A 38 -26.76 9.06 3.38
N PRO A 39 -26.83 8.70 2.08
CA PRO A 39 -28.15 8.81 1.47
C PRO A 39 -28.52 7.67 0.53
N ALA A 40 -29.79 7.31 0.68
CA ALA A 40 -30.76 6.75 -0.26
C ALA A 40 -30.42 6.75 -1.77
N ASN A 41 -30.89 5.67 -2.39
CA ASN A 41 -31.20 5.51 -3.82
C ASN A 41 -31.71 6.81 -4.48
N ARG A 42 -30.92 7.39 -5.40
CA ARG A 42 -31.42 8.22 -6.50
C ARG A 42 -30.66 7.92 -7.79
N SER A 43 -31.42 7.49 -8.77
CA SER A 43 -31.07 7.31 -10.18
C SER A 43 -30.43 8.57 -10.77
N ILE A 44 -29.22 8.45 -11.31
CA ILE A 44 -28.54 9.54 -12.02
C ILE A 44 -28.81 9.40 -13.53
N GLN A 45 -29.50 10.41 -14.05
CA GLN A 45 -29.88 10.60 -15.45
C GLN A 45 -28.62 10.85 -16.31
N LEU A 46 -28.56 10.21 -17.49
CA LEU A 46 -27.48 10.36 -18.47
C LEU A 46 -27.56 11.71 -19.23
N CYS A 47 -26.36 12.18 -19.61
CA CYS A 47 -26.03 13.03 -20.77
C CYS A 47 -26.31 14.54 -20.73
N PHE A 48 -25.22 15.31 -20.70
CA PHE A 48 -25.02 16.44 -21.62
C PHE A 48 -23.66 16.33 -22.31
N PRO A 49 -23.56 16.54 -23.65
CA PRO A 49 -22.30 16.55 -24.37
C PRO A 49 -21.59 17.88 -24.15
N VAL A 50 -20.52 17.89 -23.36
CA VAL A 50 -19.65 19.06 -23.24
C VAL A 50 -18.80 19.15 -24.51
N ARG A 51 -19.12 20.10 -25.40
CA ARG A 51 -18.19 20.55 -26.44
C ARG A 51 -17.18 21.50 -25.79
N PRO A 52 -15.86 21.24 -25.81
CA PRO A 52 -14.91 22.22 -25.33
C PRO A 52 -14.65 23.25 -26.44
N LYS A 53 -15.21 24.45 -26.32
CA LYS A 53 -14.66 25.65 -26.96
C LYS A 53 -13.80 26.37 -25.92
N GLY A 54 -12.48 26.29 -26.09
CA GLY A 54 -11.47 26.99 -25.28
C GLY A 54 -10.07 26.50 -25.64
N PRO A 55 -9.02 27.35 -25.57
CA PRO A 55 -7.66 26.94 -25.88
C PRO A 55 -7.24 25.81 -24.93
N THR A 56 -6.55 24.82 -25.50
CA THR A 56 -6.05 23.62 -24.83
C THR A 56 -5.07 24.04 -23.73
N PRO A 57 -5.25 23.60 -22.47
CA PRO A 57 -4.17 23.69 -21.49
C PRO A 57 -2.99 22.87 -22.03
N GLU A 58 -1.77 23.41 -21.99
CA GLU A 58 -0.58 22.65 -22.37
C GLU A 58 -0.56 21.32 -21.61
N GLY A 59 -0.59 20.20 -22.35
CA GLY A 59 -0.69 18.84 -21.82
C GLY A 59 0.50 18.36 -20.97
N GLY A 60 1.40 19.27 -20.55
CA GLY A 60 2.60 18.98 -19.78
C GLY A 60 2.40 18.91 -18.27
N ALA A 61 1.48 19.69 -17.69
CA ALA A 61 1.36 19.81 -16.23
C ALA A 61 0.84 18.52 -15.55
N TYR A 62 -0.20 17.90 -16.12
CA TYR A 62 -0.78 16.66 -15.58
C TYR A 62 0.12 15.43 -15.81
N CYS A 63 0.87 15.40 -16.92
CA CYS A 63 1.84 14.33 -17.18
C CYS A 63 3.01 14.34 -16.20
N THR A 64 3.47 15.54 -15.82
CA THR A 64 4.62 15.68 -14.90
C THR A 64 4.28 15.21 -13.48
N LEU A 65 3.04 15.42 -13.03
CA LEU A 65 2.61 15.06 -11.68
C LEU A 65 2.59 13.55 -11.45
N ILE A 66 2.06 12.79 -12.40
CA ILE A 66 1.94 11.33 -12.30
C ILE A 66 3.33 10.67 -12.40
N LEU A 67 4.20 11.17 -13.28
CA LEU A 67 5.57 10.66 -13.44
C LEU A 67 6.47 10.96 -12.23
N LYS A 68 6.19 12.04 -11.49
CA LYS A 68 6.94 12.42 -10.30
C LYS A 68 6.24 12.05 -8.99
N LEU A 69 5.17 11.26 -9.03
CA LEU A 69 4.39 10.96 -7.82
C LEU A 69 5.26 10.33 -6.73
N ARG A 70 6.10 9.35 -7.10
CA ARG A 70 7.02 8.70 -6.16
C ARG A 70 7.98 9.71 -5.53
N ASP A 71 8.55 10.61 -6.33
CA ASP A 71 9.50 11.62 -5.83
C ASP A 71 8.80 12.64 -4.93
N HIS A 72 7.57 13.06 -5.29
CA HIS A 72 6.76 13.95 -4.46
C HIS A 72 6.32 13.28 -3.16
N PHE A 73 5.91 12.01 -3.20
CA PHE A 73 5.59 11.24 -2.01
C PHE A 73 6.82 11.09 -1.12
N ALA A 74 7.96 10.73 -1.70
CA ALA A 74 9.22 10.61 -0.99
C ALA A 74 9.70 11.96 -0.42
N ALA A 75 9.42 13.08 -1.07
CA ALA A 75 9.71 14.41 -0.53
C ALA A 75 8.75 14.78 0.61
N TRP A 76 7.47 14.48 0.46
CA TRP A 76 6.43 14.75 1.46
C TRP A 76 6.63 13.92 2.74
N ILE A 77 6.85 12.61 2.61
CA ILE A 77 7.00 11.72 3.76
C ILE A 77 8.21 12.11 4.62
N ARG A 78 9.29 12.60 3.99
CA ARG A 78 10.50 13.08 4.67
C ARG A 78 10.30 14.38 5.44
N GLN A 79 9.22 15.11 5.18
CA GLN A 79 8.87 16.35 5.87
C GLN A 79 7.89 16.12 7.03
N LEU A 80 7.39 14.90 7.22
CA LEU A 80 6.44 14.63 8.30
C LEU A 80 7.10 14.81 9.66
N PRO A 81 6.50 15.60 10.57
CA PRO A 81 6.98 15.69 11.93
C PRO A 81 6.77 14.35 12.65
N PRO A 82 7.60 14.04 13.66
CA PRO A 82 7.34 12.90 14.53
C PRO A 82 5.99 13.05 15.25
N PRO A 83 5.33 11.94 15.64
CA PRO A 83 4.10 11.99 16.41
C PRO A 83 4.28 12.83 17.67
N VAL A 84 3.31 13.71 17.95
CA VAL A 84 3.33 14.55 19.15
C VAL A 84 3.07 13.69 20.37
N GLU A 85 3.92 13.79 21.37
CA GLU A 85 3.78 13.04 22.62
C GLU A 85 2.40 13.25 23.25
N GLY A 86 1.76 12.17 23.72
CA GLY A 86 0.41 12.20 24.28
C GLY A 86 -0.74 12.18 23.27
N THR A 87 -0.47 12.15 21.96
CA THR A 87 -1.51 11.99 20.92
C THR A 87 -1.74 10.54 20.48
N TYR A 88 -0.95 9.61 21.00
CA TYR A 88 -1.00 8.19 20.66
C TYR A 88 -0.97 7.33 21.93
N SER A 89 -1.50 6.11 21.81
CA SER A 89 -1.35 5.05 22.82
C SER A 89 -0.28 4.08 22.33
N LEU A 90 0.73 3.82 23.16
CA LEU A 90 1.76 2.84 22.85
C LEU A 90 1.19 1.42 22.91
N ILE A 91 1.56 0.62 21.92
CA ILE A 91 1.30 -0.83 21.91
C ILE A 91 2.29 -1.48 22.87
N ARG A 92 1.79 -2.13 23.92
CA ARG A 92 2.64 -2.60 25.04
C ARG A 92 3.40 -3.88 24.73
N SER A 93 2.93 -4.65 23.76
CA SER A 93 3.50 -5.92 23.29
C SER A 93 4.70 -5.77 22.37
N VAL A 94 5.09 -4.54 22.01
CA VAL A 94 6.28 -4.30 21.19
C VAL A 94 7.54 -4.47 22.05
N ASP A 95 8.25 -5.58 21.83
CA ASP A 95 9.57 -5.84 22.43
C ASP A 95 10.68 -5.14 21.62
N PRO A 96 11.43 -4.19 22.20
CA PRO A 96 12.53 -3.50 21.51
C PRO A 96 13.64 -4.42 20.98
N GLY A 97 13.77 -5.64 21.52
CA GLY A 97 14.73 -6.67 21.10
C GLY A 97 14.27 -7.54 19.94
N ALA A 98 13.00 -7.47 19.54
CA ALA A 98 12.43 -8.31 18.48
C ALA A 98 12.98 -7.98 17.09
N LEU A 99 12.69 -8.86 16.12
CA LEU A 99 12.90 -8.61 14.70
C LEU A 99 11.66 -7.95 14.10
N PHE A 100 11.85 -6.88 13.33
CA PHE A 100 10.76 -6.10 12.75
C PHE A 100 10.84 -6.07 11.24
N LEU A 101 9.80 -6.58 10.58
CA LEU A 101 9.50 -6.26 9.19
C LEU A 101 8.45 -5.15 9.19
N THR A 102 8.84 -3.94 8.76
CA THR A 102 7.94 -2.79 8.77
C THR A 102 7.65 -2.28 7.37
N PHE A 103 6.38 -1.97 7.15
CA PHE A 103 5.85 -1.34 5.93
C PHE A 103 5.77 0.18 6.07
N ASN A 104 6.02 0.70 7.28
CA ASN A 104 6.04 2.12 7.55
C ASN A 104 7.34 2.74 7.03
N TYR A 105 7.22 3.91 6.42
CA TYR A 105 8.37 4.68 5.93
C TYR A 105 9.09 5.43 7.06
N THR A 106 8.40 5.75 8.16
CA THR A 106 8.97 6.51 9.28
C THR A 106 9.65 5.60 10.29
N PRO A 107 10.72 6.06 10.99
CA PRO A 107 11.46 5.26 11.98
C PRO A 107 10.71 5.17 13.32
N THR A 108 9.41 4.86 13.29
CA THR A 108 8.54 4.87 14.47
C THR A 108 8.93 3.80 15.48
N LEU A 109 9.39 2.63 15.01
CA LEU A 109 9.83 1.53 15.87
C LEU A 109 11.10 1.90 16.64
N GLU A 110 12.04 2.54 15.98
CA GLU A 110 13.31 2.94 16.57
C GLU A 110 13.14 4.13 17.52
N THR A 111 12.33 5.12 17.13
CA THR A 111 12.16 6.37 17.90
C THR A 111 11.19 6.25 19.07
N LEU A 112 10.05 5.57 18.90
CA LEU A 112 9.02 5.48 19.95
C LEU A 112 9.14 4.21 20.78
N TYR A 113 9.53 3.10 20.16
CA TYR A 113 9.60 1.80 20.83
C TYR A 113 11.03 1.39 21.18
N GLY A 114 12.04 2.18 20.80
CA GLY A 114 13.44 1.88 21.11
C GLY A 114 13.97 0.62 20.41
N ALA A 115 13.34 0.20 19.31
CA ALA A 115 13.75 -0.98 18.55
C ALA A 115 15.20 -0.83 18.07
N THR A 116 15.97 -1.91 18.18
CA THR A 116 17.36 -1.91 17.71
C THR A 116 17.39 -1.74 16.18
N PRO A 117 18.05 -0.72 15.59
CA PRO A 117 18.00 -0.48 14.14
C PRO A 117 18.46 -1.67 13.29
N ALA A 118 19.43 -2.45 13.78
CA ALA A 118 19.89 -3.66 13.10
C ALA A 118 18.82 -4.78 13.02
N ASN A 119 17.73 -4.67 13.79
CA ASN A 119 16.62 -5.62 13.79
C ASN A 119 15.41 -5.13 13.00
N VAL A 120 15.43 -3.88 12.49
CA VAL A 120 14.32 -3.29 11.75
C VAL A 120 14.63 -3.29 10.26
N LEU A 121 13.77 -3.94 9.48
CA LEU A 121 13.76 -3.87 8.02
C LEU A 121 12.58 -3.03 7.55
N HIS A 122 12.88 -1.84 7.03
CA HIS A 122 11.92 -1.03 6.26
C HIS A 122 11.86 -1.56 4.83
N ILE A 123 10.91 -2.46 4.55
CA ILE A 123 10.84 -3.15 3.26
C ILE A 123 10.54 -2.19 2.09
N HIS A 124 9.93 -1.05 2.39
CA HIS A 124 9.63 0.02 1.42
C HIS A 124 10.56 1.24 1.52
N GLY A 125 11.65 1.13 2.30
CA GLY A 125 12.63 2.21 2.51
C GLY A 125 12.32 3.09 3.72
N ASN A 126 13.37 3.65 4.31
CA ASN A 126 13.27 4.51 5.50
C ASN A 126 13.37 6.00 5.10
N ALA A 127 12.32 6.76 5.37
CA ALA A 127 12.25 8.19 5.08
C ALA A 127 13.32 9.01 5.83
N SER A 128 13.79 8.55 7.00
CA SER A 128 14.86 9.25 7.71
C SER A 128 16.23 9.12 7.03
N VAL A 129 16.38 8.17 6.09
CA VAL A 129 17.62 7.95 5.33
C VAL A 129 17.49 8.61 3.95
N ALA A 130 18.26 9.68 3.72
CA ALA A 130 18.17 10.45 2.48
C ALA A 130 18.51 9.62 1.22
N SER A 131 19.40 8.64 1.35
CA SER A 131 19.81 7.75 0.26
C SER A 131 18.85 6.59 0.02
N ASP A 132 17.90 6.34 0.92
CA ASP A 132 16.96 5.23 0.74
C ASP A 132 15.96 5.54 -0.37
N GLN A 133 15.77 4.56 -1.24
CA GLN A 133 14.74 4.60 -2.25
C GLN A 133 13.39 4.23 -1.61
N ILE A 134 12.46 5.18 -1.63
CA ILE A 134 11.09 4.95 -1.21
C ILE A 134 10.37 4.14 -2.29
N VAL A 135 9.92 2.95 -1.91
CA VAL A 135 9.12 2.08 -2.76
C VAL A 135 7.66 2.46 -2.57
N LEU A 136 6.99 2.85 -3.66
CA LEU A 136 5.58 3.23 -3.65
C LEU A 136 4.84 2.45 -4.73
N GLY A 137 3.65 1.94 -4.39
CA GLY A 137 2.65 1.52 -5.36
C GLY A 137 2.13 0.10 -5.19
N HIS A 138 1.73 -0.55 -6.28
CA HIS A 138 0.90 -1.75 -6.25
C HIS A 138 1.74 -3.02 -6.48
N GLY A 139 1.29 -4.14 -5.90
CA GLY A 139 1.94 -5.47 -6.03
C GLY A 139 1.53 -6.23 -7.29
N TRP A 140 0.84 -5.57 -8.23
CA TRP A 140 0.28 -6.18 -9.44
C TRP A 140 1.10 -5.84 -10.68
N GLU A 141 1.81 -6.82 -11.24
CA GLU A 141 2.41 -6.65 -12.55
C GLU A 141 1.32 -6.74 -13.62
N ARG A 142 1.12 -5.65 -14.37
CA ARG A 142 0.09 -5.66 -15.42
C ARG A 142 0.54 -6.51 -16.59
N LEU A 143 -0.36 -7.38 -17.05
CA LEU A 143 -0.17 -8.15 -18.27
C LEU A 143 -0.14 -7.21 -19.48
N ASP A 144 0.50 -7.64 -20.56
CA ASP A 144 0.61 -6.84 -21.79
C ASP A 144 -0.77 -6.49 -22.37
N GLU A 145 -1.77 -7.35 -22.21
CA GLU A 145 -3.14 -7.14 -22.67
C GLU A 145 -3.88 -6.07 -21.85
N GLU A 146 -3.43 -5.79 -20.62
CA GLU A 146 -3.98 -4.76 -19.74
C GLU A 146 -3.44 -3.36 -20.08
N LYS A 147 -2.29 -3.29 -20.78
CA LYS A 147 -1.70 -2.03 -21.24
C LYS A 147 -2.67 -1.29 -22.17
N LEU A 148 -2.71 0.04 -22.03
CA LEU A 148 -3.62 0.90 -22.77
C LEU A 148 -2.95 1.51 -24.01
N SER A 149 -1.64 1.72 -23.96
CA SER A 149 -0.84 2.26 -25.06
C SER A 149 -0.84 1.40 -26.32
N PRO A 150 -0.86 0.05 -26.28
CA PRO A 150 -0.99 -0.76 -27.49
C PRO A 150 -2.38 -0.66 -28.16
N LYS A 151 -3.36 -0.10 -27.45
CA LYS A 151 -4.75 0.08 -27.95
C LYS A 151 -4.93 1.42 -28.66
N VAL A 152 -3.87 2.22 -28.80
CA VAL A 152 -3.86 3.48 -29.54
C VAL A 152 -3.74 3.19 -31.04
N HIS A 153 -4.66 3.75 -31.83
CA HIS A 153 -4.65 3.70 -33.29
C HIS A 153 -4.58 5.12 -33.87
N GLU A 154 -4.39 5.25 -35.19
CA GLU A 154 -4.21 6.55 -35.86
C GLU A 154 -5.35 7.54 -35.60
N ASP A 155 -6.61 7.07 -35.58
CA ASP A 155 -7.77 7.93 -35.27
C ASP A 155 -7.96 8.25 -33.77
N THR A 156 -7.05 7.80 -32.90
CA THR A 156 -7.16 8.07 -31.47
C THR A 156 -6.75 9.51 -31.19
N ASP A 157 -7.66 10.28 -30.61
CA ASP A 157 -7.39 11.65 -30.15
C ASP A 157 -6.11 11.68 -29.31
N THR A 158 -5.19 12.57 -29.67
CA THR A 158 -3.83 12.66 -29.12
C THR A 158 -3.82 12.85 -27.60
N ARG A 159 -4.87 13.46 -27.02
CA ARG A 159 -5.02 13.60 -25.57
C ARG A 159 -5.28 12.26 -24.90
N PHE A 160 -6.09 11.41 -25.52
CA PHE A 160 -6.34 10.05 -25.03
C PHE A 160 -5.12 9.15 -25.21
N ALA A 161 -4.43 9.25 -26.35
CA ALA A 161 -3.18 8.53 -26.58
C ALA A 161 -2.10 8.90 -25.54
N GLY A 162 -1.95 10.20 -25.25
CA GLY A 162 -1.06 10.70 -24.20
C GLY A 162 -1.46 10.18 -22.81
N GLY A 163 -2.75 10.20 -22.48
CA GLY A 163 -3.27 9.67 -21.22
C GLY A 163 -3.00 8.18 -21.03
N TYR A 164 -3.14 7.35 -22.07
CA TYR A 164 -2.86 5.91 -21.97
C TYR A 164 -1.41 5.58 -21.75
N ARG A 165 -0.51 6.29 -22.43
CA ARG A 165 0.93 6.16 -22.18
C ARG A 165 1.30 6.59 -20.76
N LEU A 166 0.67 7.64 -20.25
CA LEU A 166 0.89 8.13 -18.89
C LEU A 166 0.43 7.13 -17.83
N ILE A 167 -0.76 6.55 -18.01
CA ILE A 167 -1.28 5.50 -17.12
C ILE A 167 -0.35 4.28 -17.16
N ASP A 168 0.06 3.85 -18.35
CA ASP A 168 0.95 2.69 -18.46
C ASP A 168 2.32 2.93 -17.82
N SER A 169 2.90 4.12 -18.00
CA SER A 169 4.15 4.53 -17.32
C SER A 169 3.95 4.53 -15.82
N TYR A 170 2.86 5.11 -15.31
CA TYR A 170 2.57 5.11 -13.88
C TYR A 170 2.55 3.71 -13.28
N PHE A 171 1.83 2.78 -13.92
CA PHE A 171 1.76 1.41 -13.44
C PHE A 171 3.14 0.73 -13.46
N ALA A 172 3.96 0.99 -14.48
CA ALA A 172 5.32 0.46 -14.54
C ALA A 172 6.24 1.10 -13.47
N ASP A 173 6.17 2.42 -13.29
CA ASP A 173 7.06 3.20 -12.41
C ASP A 173 6.73 3.03 -10.92
N THR A 174 5.48 2.64 -10.61
CA THR A 174 4.98 2.37 -9.24
C THR A 174 4.75 0.89 -8.97
N PHE A 175 5.20 0.01 -9.86
CA PHE A 175 5.21 -1.42 -9.58
C PHE A 175 6.16 -1.71 -8.42
N LYS A 176 5.69 -2.41 -7.39
CA LYS A 176 6.54 -2.92 -6.30
C LYS A 176 7.33 -4.12 -6.82
N PRO A 177 8.68 -4.05 -6.96
CA PRO A 177 9.47 -5.17 -7.45
C PRO A 177 9.69 -6.18 -6.31
N THR A 178 8.60 -6.78 -5.82
CA THR A 178 8.56 -7.52 -4.56
C THR A 178 9.55 -8.68 -4.52
N ILE A 179 9.70 -9.42 -5.63
CA ILE A 179 10.69 -10.51 -5.74
C ILE A 179 12.11 -9.97 -5.51
N ALA A 180 12.48 -8.89 -6.20
CA ALA A 180 13.80 -8.28 -6.06
C ALA A 180 14.02 -7.69 -4.65
N LEU A 181 12.97 -7.16 -4.02
CA LEU A 181 13.04 -6.66 -2.64
C LEU A 181 13.23 -7.80 -1.63
N ILE A 182 12.57 -8.93 -1.82
CA ILE A 182 12.78 -10.14 -1.00
C ILE A 182 14.21 -10.66 -1.16
N GLU A 183 14.69 -10.79 -2.40
CA GLU A 183 16.04 -11.27 -2.70
C GLU A 183 17.12 -10.37 -2.08
N ARG A 184 16.99 -9.04 -2.28
CA ARG A 184 17.91 -8.04 -1.71
C ARG A 184 17.96 -8.10 -0.19
N ASN A 185 16.85 -8.48 0.45
CA ASN A 185 16.74 -8.56 1.90
C ASN A 185 16.82 -10.00 2.44
N SER A 186 17.35 -10.94 1.65
CA SER A 186 17.50 -12.35 2.03
C SER A 186 18.25 -12.55 3.36
N GLY A 187 19.18 -11.66 3.71
CA GLY A 187 19.86 -11.66 5.01
C GLY A 187 18.91 -11.48 6.20
N PHE A 188 17.90 -10.61 6.08
CA PHE A 188 16.86 -10.47 7.10
C PHE A 188 15.96 -11.71 7.14
N PHE A 189 15.47 -12.17 5.98
CA PHE A 189 14.62 -13.36 5.89
C PHE A 189 15.32 -14.66 6.34
N GLY A 190 16.66 -14.70 6.34
CA GLY A 190 17.43 -15.80 6.94
C GLY A 190 17.38 -15.81 8.47
N ARG A 191 17.31 -14.63 9.10
CA ARG A 191 17.34 -14.46 10.57
C ARG A 191 16.04 -14.88 11.26
N ILE A 192 14.93 -14.88 10.52
CA ILE A 192 13.60 -15.22 11.09
C ILE A 192 13.33 -16.73 11.16
N SER A 193 14.30 -17.57 10.77
CA SER A 193 14.10 -19.03 10.70
C SER A 193 13.80 -19.72 12.03
N ASN A 194 14.21 -19.12 13.16
CA ASN A 194 13.98 -19.62 14.51
C ASN A 194 12.91 -18.83 15.26
N VAL A 195 12.04 -18.09 14.56
CA VAL A 195 10.95 -17.34 15.20
C VAL A 195 9.82 -18.30 15.56
N ASP A 196 9.45 -18.31 16.84
CA ASP A 196 8.33 -19.08 17.40
C ASP A 196 7.02 -18.27 17.51
N GLU A 197 7.10 -16.94 17.55
CA GLU A 197 5.94 -16.06 17.72
C GLU A 197 6.01 -14.85 16.78
N VAL A 198 4.90 -14.56 16.11
CA VAL A 198 4.78 -13.45 15.16
C VAL A 198 3.64 -12.53 15.59
N PHE A 199 3.93 -11.24 15.69
CA PHE A 199 2.94 -10.19 15.92
C PHE A 199 2.69 -9.38 14.64
N VAL A 200 1.44 -9.29 14.22
CA VAL A 200 1.00 -8.47 13.09
C VAL A 200 0.22 -7.28 13.62
N LEU A 201 0.87 -6.11 13.64
CA LEU A 201 0.34 -4.89 14.26
C LEU A 201 -0.05 -3.86 13.20
N GLY A 202 -1.31 -3.42 13.20
CA GLY A 202 -1.82 -2.35 12.32
C GLY A 202 -1.75 -2.66 10.81
N HIS A 203 -1.55 -3.92 10.42
CA HIS A 203 -1.38 -4.32 9.02
C HIS A 203 -2.70 -4.76 8.40
N SER A 204 -2.96 -4.35 7.16
CA SER A 204 -4.22 -4.66 6.45
C SER A 204 -4.32 -6.10 5.96
N LEU A 205 -3.20 -6.85 5.94
CA LEU A 205 -3.09 -8.19 5.34
C LEU A 205 -3.64 -8.20 3.89
N SER A 206 -3.32 -7.16 3.13
CA SER A 206 -3.79 -7.03 1.75
C SER A 206 -3.05 -7.97 0.80
N GLU A 207 -3.69 -8.32 -0.31
CA GLU A 207 -3.07 -9.09 -1.39
C GLU A 207 -1.85 -8.37 -2.01
N ILE A 208 -1.77 -7.04 -1.87
CA ILE A 208 -0.63 -6.24 -2.34
C ILE A 208 0.65 -6.63 -1.60
N ASP A 209 0.55 -6.90 -0.30
CA ASP A 209 1.68 -7.21 0.59
C ASP A 209 1.81 -8.72 0.86
N ALA A 210 0.85 -9.53 0.39
CA ALA A 210 0.84 -10.98 0.57
C ALA A 210 2.15 -11.69 0.17
N PRO A 211 2.88 -11.29 -0.88
CA PRO A 211 4.14 -11.96 -1.21
C PRO A 211 5.20 -11.85 -0.10
N TYR A 212 5.26 -10.74 0.64
CA TYR A 212 6.16 -10.61 1.79
C TYR A 212 5.73 -11.52 2.94
N LEU A 213 4.42 -11.60 3.20
CA LEU A 213 3.86 -12.46 4.24
C LEU A 213 4.07 -13.95 3.91
N HIS A 214 3.92 -14.35 2.65
CA HIS A 214 4.25 -15.71 2.21
C HIS A 214 5.73 -16.03 2.40
N GLU A 215 6.63 -15.08 2.12
CA GLU A 215 8.06 -15.30 2.41
C GLU A 215 8.32 -15.44 3.92
N VAL A 216 7.64 -14.66 4.77
CA VAL A 216 7.71 -14.85 6.23
C VAL A 216 7.23 -16.25 6.61
N ILE A 217 6.02 -16.64 6.21
CA ILE A 217 5.42 -17.96 6.50
C ILE A 217 6.34 -19.10 6.06
N ARG A 218 6.98 -18.97 4.89
CA ARG A 218 7.89 -19.97 4.33
C ARG A 218 9.19 -20.10 5.13
N ARG A 219 9.63 -19.04 5.80
CA ARG A 219 10.94 -18.96 6.46
C ARG A 219 10.88 -19.28 7.93
N ILE A 220 9.84 -18.86 8.64
CA ILE A 220 9.67 -19.09 10.07
C ILE A 220 9.39 -20.57 10.37
N ARG A 221 9.31 -20.91 11.65
CA ARG A 221 8.94 -22.26 12.06
C ARG A 221 7.49 -22.59 11.68
N PRO A 222 7.20 -23.82 11.20
CA PRO A 222 5.84 -24.22 10.84
C PRO A 222 4.83 -24.22 12.00
N ASP A 223 5.32 -24.31 13.24
CA ASP A 223 4.53 -24.30 14.48
C ASP A 223 4.49 -22.91 15.15
N ALA A 224 5.02 -21.87 14.50
CA ALA A 224 5.03 -20.53 15.04
C ALA A 224 3.59 -20.00 15.25
N THR A 225 3.34 -19.36 16.38
CA THR A 225 2.04 -18.76 16.70
C THR A 225 1.95 -17.33 16.20
N TRP A 226 0.78 -16.94 15.71
CA TRP A 226 0.51 -15.62 15.15
C TRP A 226 -0.49 -14.86 16.01
N THR A 227 -0.13 -13.66 16.42
CA THR A 227 -1.02 -12.70 17.07
C THR A 227 -1.29 -11.55 16.11
N VAL A 228 -2.53 -11.42 15.65
CA VAL A 228 -2.94 -10.45 14.64
C VAL A 228 -3.84 -9.40 15.26
N SER A 229 -3.42 -8.14 15.14
CA SER A 229 -4.24 -7.01 15.57
C SER A 229 -5.33 -6.69 14.55
N TYR A 230 -6.48 -6.20 15.01
CA TYR A 230 -7.53 -5.68 14.13
C TYR A 230 -8.17 -4.39 14.66
N HIS A 231 -8.85 -3.67 13.77
CA HIS A 231 -9.72 -2.54 14.09
C HIS A 231 -11.18 -2.93 13.83
N GLY A 232 -12.05 -2.73 14.83
CA GLY A 232 -13.47 -3.05 14.70
C GLY A 232 -13.77 -4.55 14.85
N SER A 233 -13.69 -5.31 13.76
CA SER A 233 -14.05 -6.75 13.73
C SER A 233 -12.84 -7.62 13.36
N SER A 234 -12.71 -8.78 14.00
CA SER A 234 -11.66 -9.76 13.69
C SER A 234 -11.93 -10.53 12.40
N ALA A 235 -13.20 -10.59 11.93
CA ALA A 235 -13.61 -11.43 10.81
C ALA A 235 -12.77 -11.21 9.54
N GLU A 236 -12.50 -9.95 9.17
CA GLU A 236 -11.67 -9.66 7.99
C GLU A 236 -10.21 -10.09 8.17
N ALA A 237 -9.66 -9.96 9.38
CA ALA A 237 -8.30 -10.39 9.67
C ALA A 237 -8.20 -11.93 9.67
N GLU A 238 -9.21 -12.61 10.21
CA GLU A 238 -9.35 -14.08 10.18
C GLU A 238 -9.40 -14.60 8.75
N ASP A 239 -10.28 -14.04 7.92
CA ASP A 239 -10.43 -14.44 6.52
C ASP A 239 -9.12 -14.24 5.73
N ARG A 240 -8.42 -13.12 5.95
CA ARG A 240 -7.14 -12.83 5.28
C ARG A 240 -6.01 -13.76 5.74
N MET A 241 -5.92 -14.04 7.05
CA MET A 241 -4.94 -15.01 7.56
C MET A 241 -5.18 -16.42 7.04
N ASN A 242 -6.44 -16.84 6.94
CA ASN A 242 -6.82 -18.11 6.33
C ASN A 242 -6.43 -18.15 4.85
N GLY A 243 -6.65 -17.05 4.12
CA GLY A 243 -6.23 -16.90 2.72
C GLY A 243 -4.72 -16.99 2.52
N LEU A 244 -3.91 -16.61 3.51
CA LEU A 244 -2.45 -16.75 3.50
C LEU A 244 -1.98 -18.19 3.78
N GLY A 245 -2.89 -19.08 4.19
CA GLY A 245 -2.60 -20.48 4.48
C GLY A 245 -2.08 -20.76 5.89
N VAL A 246 -2.27 -19.83 6.83
CA VAL A 246 -1.90 -20.03 8.25
C VAL A 246 -3.04 -20.77 8.96
N SER A 247 -2.70 -21.80 9.74
CA SER A 247 -3.70 -22.58 10.49
C SER A 247 -4.44 -21.69 11.51
N PRO A 248 -5.79 -21.77 11.59
CA PRO A 248 -6.56 -21.09 12.64
C PRO A 248 -6.11 -21.48 14.05
N ALA A 249 -5.61 -22.71 14.25
CA ALA A 249 -5.14 -23.17 15.56
C ALA A 249 -3.84 -22.47 16.02
N LEU A 250 -3.09 -21.88 15.09
CA LEU A 250 -1.87 -21.12 15.37
C LEU A 250 -2.13 -19.62 15.43
N SER A 251 -3.34 -19.16 15.09
CA SER A 251 -3.67 -17.73 14.97
C SER A 251 -4.55 -17.26 16.12
N ARG A 252 -4.24 -16.08 16.65
CA ARG A 252 -5.01 -15.35 17.67
C ARG A 252 -5.25 -13.93 17.20
N PHE A 253 -6.42 -13.39 17.52
CA PHE A 253 -6.85 -12.08 17.07
C PHE A 253 -7.19 -11.20 18.26
N HIS A 254 -6.58 -10.01 18.31
CA HIS A 254 -6.80 -9.05 19.40
C HIS A 254 -7.09 -7.66 18.84
N PRO A 255 -7.99 -6.87 19.46
CA PRO A 255 -8.11 -5.45 19.15
C PRO A 255 -6.74 -4.77 19.35
N LEU A 256 -6.33 -3.90 18.42
CA LEU A 256 -5.04 -3.21 18.52
C LEU A 256 -4.86 -2.45 19.85
N SER A 257 -5.95 -1.94 20.41
CA SER A 257 -5.96 -1.22 21.69
C SER A 257 -5.67 -2.07 22.93
N LEU A 258 -5.69 -3.40 22.80
CA LEU A 258 -5.44 -4.33 23.91
C LEU A 258 -4.04 -4.96 23.84
N LEU A 259 -3.26 -4.59 22.83
CA LEU A 259 -1.91 -5.08 22.60
C LEU A 259 -0.84 -4.12 23.13
#